data_AF-A0A959GCW1-F1
#
_entry.id   AF-A0A959GCW1-F1
#
_cell.length_a   1.000
_cell.length_b   1.000
_cell.length_c   1.000
_cell.angle_alpha   90.00
_cell.angle_beta   90.00
_cell.angle_gamma   90.00
#
_symmetry.space_group_name_H-M   'P 1'
#
loop_
_entity.id
_entity.type
_entity.pdbx_description
1 polymer ?
#
loop_
_entity_poly.entity_id
_entity_poly.type
_entity_poly.pdbx_seq_one_letter_code
_entity_poly.pdbx_strand_id
1 'polypeptide(L)'
;MRALKIILVVLAALLGIFLLLGLIAPKEVSTSQSIVVNAPPQVAFNVVNDLTTWDSWSPWKENDPTIANVMGEITAGEGAYFTWTSENSGNGKMTITESQPNESIKMVVDFDGQGAADGPFTFKAVDNGTEVTWGFYSKFPFPWNAMLLFQDFQKGLEKDYQRGLELLKGVVEEKAKTMASSGNLQVQEIDAPARYFLGVRETVAMNGLKARFEENFPKVFEAVSNAGLEMAGMPSALYYTWDEAKQSTDLAFVIPLKEKGQLKGFESFELPAGKALLVNFYGDYSKIGDAHTAIDQYLAANSLEASAPVIEEYVTDPQSEPDPANWLTRVYYPLKK
;
A
#
# COMPACT_ATOMS: atom_id res chain seq x y z
N MET A 1 6.08 -14.66 -63.59
CA MET A 1 6.14 -16.07 -63.16
C MET A 1 7.47 -16.52 -62.56
N ARG A 2 8.64 -16.14 -63.10
CA ARG A 2 9.95 -16.55 -62.51
C ARG A 2 10.20 -15.95 -61.12
N ALA A 3 9.93 -14.66 -60.92
CA ALA A 3 10.07 -14.01 -59.61
C ALA A 3 9.14 -14.62 -58.55
N LEU A 4 7.86 -14.87 -58.89
CA LEU A 4 6.92 -15.54 -57.99
C LEU A 4 7.38 -16.96 -57.61
N LYS A 5 7.91 -17.73 -58.57
CA LYS A 5 8.47 -19.06 -58.30
C LYS A 5 9.71 -18.99 -57.40
N ILE A 6 10.58 -18.00 -57.58
CA ILE A 6 11.76 -17.79 -56.72
C ILE A 6 11.33 -17.39 -55.31
N ILE A 7 10.36 -16.49 -55.17
CA ILE A 7 9.81 -16.09 -53.86
C ILE A 7 9.20 -17.30 -53.14
N LEU A 8 8.41 -18.12 -53.82
CA LEU A 8 7.81 -19.32 -53.23
C LEU A 8 8.85 -20.36 -52.81
N VAL A 9 9.92 -20.55 -53.59
CA VAL A 9 11.03 -21.45 -53.23
C VAL A 9 11.82 -20.91 -52.03
N VAL A 10 12.06 -19.60 -51.97
CA VAL A 10 12.72 -18.95 -50.82
C VAL A 10 11.86 -19.04 -49.56
N LEU A 11 10.55 -18.80 -49.65
CA LEU A 11 9.62 -18.94 -48.53
C LEU A 11 9.52 -20.39 -48.05
N ALA A 12 9.47 -21.36 -48.98
CA ALA A 12 9.48 -22.77 -48.63
C ALA A 12 10.80 -23.20 -47.97
N ALA A 13 11.94 -22.66 -48.41
CA ALA A 13 13.24 -22.90 -47.79
C ALA A 13 13.33 -22.27 -46.39
N LEU A 14 12.86 -21.04 -46.20
CA LEU A 14 12.80 -20.36 -44.90
C LEU A 14 11.86 -21.10 -43.93
N LEU A 15 10.71 -21.57 -44.41
CA LEU A 15 9.81 -22.40 -43.63
C LEU A 15 10.46 -23.73 -43.27
N GLY A 16 11.14 -24.40 -44.21
CA GLY A 16 11.89 -25.62 -43.96
C GLY A 16 12.98 -25.45 -42.90
N ILE A 17 13.74 -24.36 -42.96
CA ILE A 17 14.74 -23.99 -41.94
C ILE A 17 14.06 -23.73 -40.59
N PHE A 18 12.96 -22.97 -40.56
CA PHE A 18 12.23 -22.69 -39.32
C PHE A 18 11.69 -23.96 -38.65
N LEU A 19 11.14 -24.89 -39.43
CA LEU A 19 10.67 -26.18 -38.93
C LEU A 19 11.84 -27.04 -38.42
N LEU A 20 12.99 -27.06 -39.12
CA LEU A 20 14.19 -27.76 -38.65
C LEU A 20 14.74 -27.17 -37.35
N LEU A 21 14.76 -25.83 -37.23
CA LEU A 21 15.12 -25.13 -36.01
C LEU A 21 14.18 -25.49 -34.86
N GLY A 22 12.86 -25.56 -35.11
CA GLY A 22 11.87 -25.98 -34.12
C GLY A 22 12.05 -27.43 -33.64
N LEU A 23 12.59 -28.32 -34.47
CA LEU A 23 12.87 -29.72 -34.06
C LEU A 23 14.04 -29.83 -33.09
N ILE A 24 15.03 -28.94 -33.19
CA ILE A 24 16.24 -28.96 -32.35
C ILE A 24 16.17 -27.98 -31.17
N ALA A 25 15.25 -27.01 -31.20
CA ALA A 25 15.11 -26.01 -30.16
C ALA A 25 14.57 -26.59 -28.85
N PRO A 26 14.92 -25.98 -27.69
CA PRO A 26 14.28 -26.27 -26.41
C PRO A 26 12.76 -26.12 -26.52
N LYS A 27 12.00 -26.80 -25.65
CA LYS A 27 10.52 -26.71 -25.61
C LYS A 27 9.99 -25.81 -24.50
N GLU A 28 10.88 -25.43 -23.59
CA GLU A 28 10.56 -24.65 -22.39
C GLU A 28 11.62 -23.56 -22.24
N VAL A 29 11.19 -22.42 -21.71
CA VAL A 29 12.07 -21.31 -21.34
C VAL A 29 11.81 -20.97 -19.89
N SER A 30 12.89 -20.76 -19.15
CA SER A 30 12.84 -20.25 -17.79
C SER A 30 13.93 -19.19 -17.63
N THR A 31 13.53 -18.01 -17.15
CA THR A 31 14.47 -16.96 -16.77
C THR A 31 13.97 -16.28 -15.51
N SER A 32 14.87 -15.67 -14.76
CA SER A 32 14.54 -14.90 -13.57
C SER A 32 15.53 -13.77 -13.38
N GLN A 33 15.05 -12.63 -12.92
CA GLN A 33 15.88 -11.51 -12.51
C GLN A 33 15.64 -11.22 -11.03
N SER A 34 16.64 -10.64 -10.37
CA SER A 34 16.58 -10.32 -8.94
C SER A 34 17.16 -8.94 -8.68
N ILE A 35 16.57 -8.21 -7.73
CA ILE A 35 17.09 -6.94 -7.24
C ILE A 35 16.93 -6.85 -5.73
N VAL A 36 17.88 -6.18 -5.07
CA VAL A 36 17.74 -5.83 -3.65
C VAL A 36 17.05 -4.48 -3.54
N VAL A 37 15.91 -4.43 -2.86
CA VAL A 37 15.17 -3.21 -2.51
C VAL A 37 15.42 -2.87 -1.05
N ASN A 38 15.67 -1.60 -0.74
CA ASN A 38 15.88 -1.14 0.64
C ASN A 38 14.54 -0.93 1.35
N ALA A 39 13.82 -2.02 1.58
CA ALA A 39 12.54 -2.05 2.26
C ALA A 39 12.32 -3.42 2.92
N PRO A 40 11.48 -3.50 3.98
CA PRO A 40 11.03 -4.77 4.54
C PRO A 40 10.26 -5.63 3.52
N PRO A 41 10.29 -6.97 3.63
CA PRO A 41 9.63 -7.86 2.66
C PRO A 41 8.14 -7.57 2.49
N GLN A 42 7.48 -7.15 3.57
CA GLN A 42 6.06 -6.79 3.56
C GLN A 42 5.73 -5.65 2.59
N VAL A 43 6.59 -4.64 2.48
CA VAL A 43 6.34 -3.51 1.59
C VAL A 43 6.46 -3.95 0.13
N ALA A 44 7.51 -4.71 -0.18
CA ALA A 44 7.72 -5.25 -1.52
C ALA A 44 6.59 -6.22 -1.93
N PHE A 45 6.21 -7.12 -1.02
CA PHE A 45 5.12 -8.07 -1.21
C PHE A 45 3.80 -7.36 -1.46
N ASN A 46 3.42 -6.37 -0.63
CA ASN A 46 2.15 -5.67 -0.76
C ASN A 46 2.03 -4.92 -2.09
N VAL A 47 3.13 -4.30 -2.58
CA VAL A 47 3.13 -3.64 -3.89
C VAL A 47 2.83 -4.66 -5.00
N VAL A 48 3.52 -5.80 -5.02
CA VAL A 48 3.32 -6.79 -6.08
C VAL A 48 1.97 -7.51 -5.97
N ASN A 49 1.53 -7.79 -4.74
CA ASN A 49 0.29 -8.53 -4.44
C ASN A 49 -0.97 -7.73 -4.78
N ASP A 50 -0.90 -6.40 -4.82
CA ASP A 50 -1.99 -5.53 -5.23
C ASP A 50 -1.81 -5.09 -6.70
N LEU A 51 -2.65 -5.64 -7.56
CA LEU A 51 -2.63 -5.41 -9.01
C LEU A 51 -2.94 -3.95 -9.37
N THR A 52 -3.56 -3.17 -8.50
CA THR A 52 -3.80 -1.74 -8.76
C THR A 52 -2.50 -0.94 -8.80
N THR A 53 -1.41 -1.44 -8.21
CA THR A 53 -0.12 -0.75 -8.22
C THR A 53 0.68 -0.97 -9.50
N TRP A 54 0.35 -2.02 -10.27
CA TRP A 54 1.17 -2.47 -11.42
C TRP A 54 1.31 -1.41 -12.50
N ASP A 55 0.31 -0.55 -12.68
CA ASP A 55 0.35 0.56 -13.61
C ASP A 55 1.47 1.57 -13.31
N SER A 56 1.98 1.62 -12.08
CA SER A 56 3.03 2.55 -11.65
C SER A 56 4.47 2.06 -11.88
N TRP A 57 4.66 0.75 -12.12
CA TRP A 57 6.00 0.16 -12.24
C TRP A 57 6.16 -0.92 -13.31
N SER A 58 5.07 -1.37 -13.94
CA SER A 58 5.11 -2.40 -14.98
C SER A 58 5.88 -1.91 -16.22
N PRO A 59 6.88 -2.66 -16.71
CA PRO A 59 7.69 -2.26 -17.86
C PRO A 59 6.89 -2.30 -19.17
N TRP A 60 5.79 -3.05 -19.22
CA TRP A 60 5.02 -3.28 -20.44
C TRP A 60 4.36 -1.99 -20.96
N LYS A 61 3.95 -1.11 -20.05
CA LYS A 61 3.34 0.17 -20.42
C LYS A 61 4.37 1.19 -20.92
N GLU A 62 5.64 1.09 -20.49
CA GLU A 62 6.74 1.86 -21.10
C GLU A 62 6.98 1.42 -22.55
N ASN A 63 6.88 0.11 -22.82
CA ASN A 63 7.07 -0.47 -24.15
C ASN A 63 5.88 -0.24 -25.09
N ASP A 64 4.65 -0.22 -24.57
CA ASP A 64 3.45 0.00 -25.36
C ASP A 64 2.43 0.89 -24.61
N PRO A 65 2.40 2.19 -24.93
CA PRO A 65 1.46 3.14 -24.35
C PRO A 65 -0.02 2.86 -24.67
N THR A 66 -0.32 1.98 -25.63
CA THR A 66 -1.70 1.63 -26.01
C THR A 66 -2.32 0.57 -25.09
N ILE A 67 -1.52 -0.02 -24.19
CA ILE A 67 -2.02 -0.98 -23.20
C ILE A 67 -3.07 -0.32 -22.30
N ALA A 68 -4.29 -0.86 -22.35
CA ALA A 68 -5.37 -0.51 -21.47
C ALA A 68 -5.69 -1.70 -20.55
N ASN A 69 -5.46 -1.52 -19.25
CA ASN A 69 -5.75 -2.52 -18.23
C ASN A 69 -7.18 -2.35 -17.70
N VAL A 70 -7.90 -3.46 -17.54
CA VAL A 70 -9.20 -3.54 -16.90
C VAL A 70 -9.07 -4.48 -15.70
N MET A 71 -9.26 -3.92 -14.50
CA MET A 71 -9.15 -4.66 -13.25
C MET A 71 -10.34 -5.59 -13.03
N GLY A 72 -10.09 -6.74 -12.43
CA GLY A 72 -11.13 -7.64 -11.94
C GLY A 72 -11.80 -7.15 -10.66
N GLU A 73 -12.81 -7.89 -10.21
CA GLU A 73 -13.51 -7.60 -8.94
C GLU A 73 -12.59 -7.75 -7.72
N ILE A 74 -11.62 -8.67 -7.80
CA ILE A 74 -10.58 -8.87 -6.80
C ILE A 74 -9.28 -8.30 -7.37
N THR A 75 -8.65 -7.38 -6.63
CA THR A 75 -7.46 -6.67 -7.08
C THR A 75 -6.20 -7.04 -6.31
N ALA A 76 -6.30 -7.71 -5.16
CA ALA A 76 -5.17 -8.16 -4.37
C ALA A 76 -5.35 -9.57 -3.81
N GLY A 77 -4.26 -10.31 -3.67
CA GLY A 77 -4.26 -11.68 -3.13
C GLY A 77 -4.67 -12.76 -4.14
N GLU A 78 -4.89 -13.97 -3.63
CA GLU A 78 -5.32 -15.11 -4.44
C GLU A 78 -6.64 -14.83 -5.16
N GLY A 79 -6.69 -15.11 -6.47
CA GLY A 79 -7.85 -14.84 -7.32
C GLY A 79 -7.89 -13.43 -7.92
N ALA A 80 -6.97 -12.53 -7.53
CA ALA A 80 -6.89 -11.21 -8.14
C ALA A 80 -6.47 -11.31 -9.61
N TYR A 81 -7.08 -10.50 -10.46
CA TYR A 81 -6.74 -10.50 -11.89
C TYR A 81 -6.92 -9.12 -12.54
N PHE A 82 -6.25 -8.93 -13.68
CA PHE A 82 -6.59 -7.91 -14.66
C PHE A 82 -6.51 -8.47 -16.07
N THR A 83 -7.24 -7.86 -16.99
CA THR A 83 -7.13 -8.11 -18.44
C THR A 83 -6.54 -6.90 -19.12
N TRP A 84 -5.76 -7.09 -20.18
CA TRP A 84 -5.25 -5.99 -20.97
C TRP A 84 -5.64 -6.13 -22.44
N THR A 85 -5.81 -4.98 -23.09
CA THR A 85 -5.93 -4.87 -24.55
C THR A 85 -4.87 -3.92 -25.08
N SER A 86 -4.30 -4.23 -26.24
CA SER A 86 -3.27 -3.39 -26.87
C SER A 86 -3.28 -3.52 -28.39
N GLU A 87 -2.81 -2.47 -29.07
CA GLU A 87 -2.65 -2.47 -30.54
C GLU A 87 -1.35 -3.16 -31.00
N ASN A 88 -0.31 -3.23 -30.14
CA ASN A 88 1.04 -3.67 -30.54
C ASN A 88 1.55 -4.91 -29.80
N SER A 89 1.01 -5.21 -28.61
CA SER A 89 1.53 -6.22 -27.66
C SER A 89 0.58 -7.40 -27.45
N GLY A 90 -0.55 -7.40 -28.15
CA GLY A 90 -1.59 -8.41 -28.00
C GLY A 90 -2.43 -8.22 -26.74
N ASN A 91 -3.42 -9.10 -26.57
CA ASN A 91 -4.36 -9.07 -25.45
C ASN A 91 -4.09 -10.25 -24.52
N GLY A 92 -4.56 -10.14 -23.28
CA GLY A 92 -4.49 -11.27 -22.37
C GLY A 92 -5.03 -10.98 -20.97
N LYS A 93 -4.79 -11.93 -20.08
CA LYS A 93 -5.23 -11.90 -18.69
C LYS A 93 -4.11 -12.35 -17.77
N MET A 94 -3.84 -11.58 -16.71
CA MET A 94 -2.96 -11.98 -15.63
C MET A 94 -3.78 -12.29 -14.38
N THR A 95 -3.49 -13.40 -13.71
CA THR A 95 -4.20 -13.84 -12.50
C THR A 95 -3.21 -14.28 -11.43
N ILE A 96 -3.36 -13.82 -10.19
CA ILE A 96 -2.66 -14.33 -9.02
C ILE A 96 -3.35 -15.64 -8.59
N THR A 97 -2.62 -16.74 -8.64
CA THR A 97 -3.14 -18.09 -8.32
C THR A 97 -2.78 -18.56 -6.92
N GLU A 98 -1.75 -17.97 -6.31
CA GLU A 98 -1.35 -18.24 -4.93
C GLU A 98 -0.64 -17.01 -4.37
N SER A 99 -0.91 -16.66 -3.11
CA SER A 99 -0.26 -15.55 -2.43
C SER A 99 0.09 -15.94 -1.00
N GLN A 100 1.40 -16.10 -0.72
CA GLN A 100 1.94 -16.41 0.60
C GLN A 100 2.55 -15.13 1.20
N PRO A 101 1.96 -14.56 2.27
CA PRO A 101 2.37 -13.27 2.81
C PRO A 101 3.88 -13.14 3.03
N ASN A 102 4.47 -12.09 2.47
CA ASN A 102 5.89 -11.73 2.60
C ASN A 102 6.89 -12.75 2.04
N GLU A 103 6.43 -13.83 1.40
CA GLU A 103 7.28 -14.94 0.94
C GLU A 103 7.23 -15.12 -0.58
N SER A 104 6.04 -15.34 -1.14
CA SER A 104 5.92 -15.62 -2.58
C SER A 104 4.54 -15.32 -3.15
N ILE A 105 4.51 -15.05 -4.46
CA ILE A 105 3.27 -14.90 -5.23
C ILE A 105 3.43 -15.71 -6.51
N LYS A 106 2.42 -16.51 -6.85
CA LYS A 106 2.36 -17.21 -8.15
C LYS A 106 1.31 -16.55 -9.03
N MET A 107 1.68 -16.37 -10.29
CA MET A 107 0.83 -15.71 -11.27
C MET A 107 0.84 -16.50 -12.56
N VAL A 108 -0.31 -16.51 -13.23
CA VAL A 108 -0.48 -17.05 -14.57
C VAL A 108 -0.88 -15.92 -15.51
N VAL A 109 -0.18 -15.83 -16.64
CA VAL A 109 -0.44 -14.90 -17.73
C VAL A 109 -0.97 -15.71 -18.92
N ASP A 110 -2.22 -15.51 -19.29
CA ASP A 110 -2.86 -16.09 -20.48
C ASP A 110 -2.86 -15.06 -21.62
N PHE A 111 -2.26 -15.43 -22.75
CA PHE A 111 -2.14 -14.58 -23.94
C PHE A 111 -3.30 -14.81 -24.93
N ASP A 112 -4.53 -14.89 -24.43
CA ASP A 112 -5.77 -15.03 -25.21
C ASP A 112 -5.69 -16.16 -26.25
N GLY A 113 -5.39 -17.37 -25.77
CA GLY A 113 -5.30 -18.58 -26.60
C GLY A 113 -3.98 -18.77 -27.37
N GLN A 114 -3.01 -17.86 -27.22
CA GLN A 114 -1.65 -18.01 -27.77
C GLN A 114 -0.70 -18.79 -26.85
N GLY A 115 -1.14 -19.11 -25.63
CA GLY A 115 -0.38 -19.84 -24.64
C GLY A 115 -0.48 -19.20 -23.26
N ALA A 116 0.14 -19.83 -22.27
CA ALA A 116 0.23 -19.32 -20.91
C ALA A 116 1.68 -19.29 -20.43
N ALA A 117 1.97 -18.38 -19.51
CA ALA A 117 3.25 -18.29 -18.82
C ALA A 117 3.02 -18.13 -17.32
N ASP A 118 3.92 -18.73 -16.53
CA ASP A 118 3.99 -18.53 -15.10
C ASP A 118 4.96 -17.38 -14.79
N GLY A 119 4.53 -16.46 -13.92
CA GLY A 119 5.28 -15.29 -13.50
C GLY A 119 5.49 -15.25 -11.98
N PRO A 120 6.26 -16.18 -11.38
CA PRO A 120 6.41 -16.24 -9.93
C PRO A 120 7.23 -15.06 -9.39
N PHE A 121 6.87 -14.60 -8.20
CA PHE A 121 7.66 -13.69 -7.39
C PHE A 121 8.07 -14.36 -6.08
N THR A 122 9.30 -14.09 -5.62
CA THR A 122 9.75 -14.46 -4.28
C THR A 122 10.39 -13.27 -3.58
N PHE A 123 10.14 -13.17 -2.28
CA PHE A 123 10.63 -12.10 -1.42
C PHE A 123 11.50 -12.73 -0.32
N LYS A 124 12.79 -12.39 -0.30
CA LYS A 124 13.73 -12.93 0.68
C LYS A 124 14.40 -11.81 1.46
N ALA A 125 14.27 -11.84 2.77
CA ALA A 125 14.98 -10.90 3.64
C ALA A 125 16.51 -11.07 3.51
N VAL A 126 17.22 -9.95 3.38
CA VAL A 126 18.69 -9.86 3.32
C VAL A 126 19.17 -8.70 4.20
N ASP A 127 20.47 -8.64 4.52
CA ASP A 127 21.02 -7.68 5.49
C ASP A 127 20.67 -6.21 5.22
N ASN A 128 20.52 -5.82 3.95
CA ASN A 128 20.22 -4.46 3.52
C ASN A 128 18.83 -4.29 2.86
N GLY A 129 17.87 -5.15 3.21
CA GLY A 129 16.48 -5.04 2.76
C GLY A 129 15.87 -6.36 2.29
N THR A 130 15.25 -6.35 1.11
CA THR A 130 14.59 -7.52 0.54
C THR A 130 15.13 -7.80 -0.86
N GLU A 131 15.57 -9.03 -1.09
CA GLU A 131 15.81 -9.54 -2.44
C GLU A 131 14.47 -9.95 -3.05
N VAL A 132 14.06 -9.21 -4.09
CA VAL A 132 12.87 -9.51 -4.88
C VAL A 132 13.32 -10.22 -6.15
N THR A 133 12.79 -11.42 -6.38
CA THR A 133 13.05 -12.18 -7.61
C THR A 133 11.77 -12.32 -8.40
N TRP A 134 11.82 -12.00 -9.69
CA TRP A 134 10.74 -12.17 -10.63
C TRP A 134 11.15 -13.19 -11.70
N GLY A 135 10.42 -14.29 -11.76
CA GLY A 135 10.62 -15.37 -12.72
C GLY A 135 9.65 -15.32 -13.88
N PHE A 136 10.04 -15.97 -14.96
CA PHE A 136 9.23 -16.30 -16.13
C PHE A 136 9.44 -17.77 -16.47
N TYR A 137 8.35 -18.49 -16.65
CA TYR A 137 8.36 -19.85 -17.16
C TYR A 137 7.26 -20.03 -18.20
N SER A 138 7.60 -20.57 -19.37
CA SER A 138 6.58 -20.88 -20.38
C SER A 138 7.02 -22.04 -21.28
N LYS A 139 6.02 -22.71 -21.87
CA LYS A 139 6.21 -23.78 -22.84
C LYS A 139 5.91 -23.26 -24.23
N PHE A 140 6.89 -23.40 -25.12
CA PHE A 140 6.73 -23.05 -26.53
C PHE A 140 6.48 -24.33 -27.32
N PRO A 141 5.28 -24.52 -27.91
CA PRO A 141 5.02 -25.68 -28.76
C PRO A 141 5.75 -25.57 -30.09
N PHE A 142 5.94 -26.71 -30.75
CA PHE A 142 6.46 -26.75 -32.12
C PHE A 142 5.48 -26.05 -33.10
N PRO A 143 5.96 -25.27 -34.09
CA PRO A 143 7.35 -24.90 -34.36
C PRO A 143 7.80 -23.56 -33.73
N TRP A 144 6.94 -22.90 -32.94
CA TRP A 144 7.23 -21.59 -32.32
C TRP A 144 8.42 -21.62 -31.37
N ASN A 145 8.73 -22.79 -30.81
CA ASN A 145 9.92 -23.01 -30.00
C ASN A 145 11.24 -22.72 -30.74
N ALA A 146 11.25 -22.70 -32.07
CA ALA A 146 12.38 -22.20 -32.87
C ALA A 146 12.81 -20.78 -32.45
N MET A 147 11.89 -19.95 -31.95
CA MET A 147 12.18 -18.61 -31.46
C MET A 147 13.15 -18.59 -30.26
N LEU A 148 13.18 -19.67 -29.47
CA LEU A 148 14.07 -19.79 -28.30
C LEU A 148 15.56 -19.91 -28.69
N LEU A 149 15.87 -20.24 -29.94
CA LEU A 149 17.26 -20.31 -30.43
C LEU A 149 17.86 -18.93 -30.71
N PHE A 150 17.04 -17.89 -30.79
CA PHE A 150 17.51 -16.53 -31.01
C PHE A 150 17.85 -15.88 -29.67
N GLN A 151 19.14 -15.62 -29.44
CA GLN A 151 19.64 -14.99 -28.21
C GLN A 151 18.97 -13.64 -27.90
N ASP A 152 18.50 -12.94 -28.93
CA ASP A 152 17.86 -11.63 -28.79
C ASP A 152 16.51 -11.71 -28.06
N PHE A 153 15.79 -12.83 -28.19
CA PHE A 153 14.51 -13.02 -27.50
C PHE A 153 14.71 -13.16 -25.98
N GLN A 154 15.62 -14.03 -25.56
CA GLN A 154 15.91 -14.24 -24.15
C GLN A 154 16.52 -12.97 -23.51
N LYS A 155 17.46 -12.32 -24.19
CA LYS A 155 18.05 -11.06 -23.72
C LYS A 155 17.02 -9.93 -23.62
N GLY A 156 16.05 -9.89 -24.54
CA GLY A 156 14.93 -8.94 -24.47
C GLY A 156 14.10 -9.15 -23.21
N LEU A 157 13.67 -10.38 -22.95
CA LEU A 157 12.91 -10.74 -21.76
C LEU A 157 13.68 -10.41 -20.47
N GLU A 158 14.95 -10.79 -20.40
CA GLU A 158 15.80 -10.49 -19.23
C GLU A 158 15.90 -8.98 -18.98
N LYS A 159 16.04 -8.18 -20.05
CA LYS A 159 16.11 -6.73 -19.95
C LYS A 159 14.79 -6.11 -19.47
N ASP A 160 13.65 -6.57 -19.99
CA ASP A 160 12.34 -6.04 -19.57
C ASP A 160 12.03 -6.38 -18.11
N TYR A 161 12.35 -7.60 -17.67
CA TYR A 161 12.17 -8.03 -16.27
C TYR A 161 13.09 -7.26 -15.33
N GLN A 162 14.35 -7.06 -15.73
CA GLN A 162 15.29 -6.21 -14.98
C GLN A 162 14.78 -4.77 -14.87
N ARG A 163 14.27 -4.20 -15.97
CA ARG A 163 13.68 -2.85 -15.98
C ARG A 163 12.45 -2.75 -15.08
N GLY A 164 11.57 -3.76 -15.10
CA GLY A 164 10.42 -3.82 -14.21
C GLY A 164 10.81 -3.89 -12.74
N LEU A 165 11.85 -4.66 -12.40
CA LEU A 165 12.40 -4.72 -11.04
C LEU A 165 13.03 -3.39 -10.60
N GLU A 166 13.68 -2.65 -11.50
CA GLU A 166 14.22 -1.31 -11.22
C GLU A 166 13.11 -0.29 -10.93
N LEU A 167 12.02 -0.32 -11.71
CA LEU A 167 10.84 0.53 -11.47
C LEU A 167 10.15 0.15 -10.16
N LEU A 168 9.97 -1.15 -9.91
CA LEU A 168 9.40 -1.68 -8.68
C LEU A 168 10.22 -1.23 -7.46
N LYS A 169 11.56 -1.30 -7.54
CA LYS A 169 12.45 -0.79 -6.50
C LYS A 169 12.15 0.66 -6.16
N GLY A 170 11.96 1.52 -7.15
CA GLY A 170 11.60 2.93 -6.93
C GLY A 170 10.33 3.10 -6.12
N VAL A 171 9.24 2.45 -6.54
CA VAL A 171 7.93 2.52 -5.87
C VAL A 171 7.98 1.92 -4.46
N VAL A 172 8.66 0.79 -4.29
CA VAL A 172 8.79 0.10 -3.00
C VAL A 172 9.61 0.93 -2.03
N GLU A 173 10.74 1.50 -2.45
CA GLU A 173 11.58 2.33 -1.59
C GLU A 173 10.93 3.68 -1.28
N GLU A 174 10.16 4.26 -2.19
CA GLU A 174 9.35 5.44 -1.90
C GLU A 174 8.29 5.13 -0.85
N LYS A 175 7.51 4.06 -1.02
CA LYS A 175 6.52 3.61 -0.02
C LYS A 175 7.18 3.29 1.31
N ALA A 176 8.33 2.64 1.32
CA ALA A 176 9.09 2.35 2.53
C ALA A 176 9.61 3.63 3.19
N LYS A 177 10.09 4.62 2.43
CA LYS A 177 10.48 5.93 2.96
C LYS A 177 9.29 6.68 3.53
N THR A 178 8.13 6.64 2.89
CA THR A 178 6.90 7.23 3.43
C THR A 178 6.55 6.54 4.74
N MET A 179 6.47 5.20 4.79
CA MET A 179 6.22 4.44 6.03
C MET A 179 7.27 4.67 7.14
N ALA A 180 8.54 4.80 6.77
CA ALA A 180 9.63 5.09 7.71
C ALA A 180 9.58 6.55 8.21
N SER A 181 9.15 7.49 7.36
CA SER A 181 8.96 8.91 7.69
C SER A 181 7.69 9.16 8.50
N SER A 182 6.75 8.22 8.48
CA SER A 182 5.59 8.17 9.39
C SER A 182 5.90 7.43 10.68
N GLY A 183 7.14 6.96 10.88
CA GLY A 183 7.62 6.38 12.14
C GLY A 183 6.93 5.07 12.52
N ASN A 184 7.28 3.95 11.86
CA ASN A 184 7.02 2.58 12.32
C ASN A 184 5.67 2.43 13.05
N LEU A 185 4.57 2.77 12.37
CA LEU A 185 3.22 2.85 12.94
C LEU A 185 2.71 1.45 13.28
N GLN A 186 3.19 0.92 14.42
CA GLN A 186 2.73 -0.35 14.96
C GLN A 186 1.38 -0.13 15.63
N VAL A 187 0.34 -0.72 15.04
CA VAL A 187 -0.98 -0.79 15.63
C VAL A 187 -0.94 -1.81 16.78
N GLN A 188 -1.24 -1.34 17.98
CA GLN A 188 -1.27 -2.14 19.20
C GLN A 188 -2.72 -2.30 19.68
N GLU A 189 -3.15 -3.53 19.91
CA GLU A 189 -4.37 -3.78 20.68
C GLU A 189 -4.09 -3.58 22.17
N ILE A 190 -4.89 -2.74 22.84
CA ILE A 190 -4.75 -2.42 24.26
C ILE A 190 -6.07 -2.59 25.00
N ASP A 191 -5.98 -2.88 26.31
CA ASP A 191 -7.09 -2.69 27.25
C ASP A 191 -7.04 -1.25 27.76
N ALA A 192 -7.83 -0.36 27.15
CA ALA A 192 -7.91 1.03 27.53
C ALA A 192 -8.73 1.19 28.82
N PRO A 193 -8.22 1.93 29.82
CA PRO A 193 -8.99 2.24 31.03
C PRO A 193 -10.11 3.23 30.70
N ALA A 194 -11.06 3.39 31.64
CA ALA A 194 -12.02 4.47 31.55
C ALA A 194 -11.28 5.83 31.62
N ARG A 195 -11.67 6.77 30.76
CA ARG A 195 -11.08 8.11 30.70
C ARG A 195 -12.16 9.16 30.85
N TYR A 196 -11.82 10.22 31.57
CA TYR A 196 -12.69 11.37 31.80
C TYR A 196 -12.04 12.60 31.19
N PHE A 197 -12.85 13.44 30.58
CA PHE A 197 -12.37 14.64 29.93
C PHE A 197 -13.32 15.81 30.18
N LEU A 198 -12.78 17.02 30.12
CA LEU A 198 -13.54 18.25 30.12
C LEU A 198 -13.13 19.09 28.92
N GLY A 199 -14.08 19.73 28.24
CA GLY A 199 -13.75 20.55 27.08
C GLY A 199 -14.92 21.18 26.38
N VAL A 200 -14.73 21.48 25.10
CA VAL A 200 -15.75 22.10 24.23
C VAL A 200 -15.86 21.25 22.96
N ARG A 201 -17.09 20.89 22.59
CA ARG A 201 -17.37 20.19 21.32
C ARG A 201 -18.01 21.13 20.32
N GLU A 202 -17.57 21.02 19.08
CA GLU A 202 -18.10 21.81 17.98
C GLU A 202 -17.82 21.15 16.63
N THR A 203 -18.60 21.55 15.63
CA THR A 203 -18.33 21.22 14.25
C THR A 203 -17.46 22.30 13.62
N VAL A 204 -16.30 21.91 13.10
CA VAL A 204 -15.27 22.81 12.60
C VAL A 204 -14.98 22.51 11.13
N ALA A 205 -14.82 23.55 10.31
CA ALA A 205 -14.33 23.41 8.95
C ALA A 205 -12.84 23.01 8.95
N MET A 206 -12.44 22.07 8.09
CA MET A 206 -11.07 21.52 8.08
C MET A 206 -9.98 22.59 7.91
N ASN A 207 -10.24 23.61 7.09
CA ASN A 207 -9.30 24.72 6.88
C ASN A 207 -9.15 25.66 8.09
N GLY A 208 -10.09 25.63 9.04
CA GLY A 208 -10.09 26.43 10.26
C GLY A 208 -9.62 25.65 11.50
N LEU A 209 -9.31 24.36 11.35
CA LEU A 209 -9.09 23.45 12.48
C LEU A 209 -7.92 23.90 13.37
N LYS A 210 -6.80 24.30 12.75
CA LYS A 210 -5.62 24.81 13.47
C LYS A 210 -5.96 26.01 14.37
N ALA A 211 -6.71 26.97 13.85
CA ALA A 211 -7.09 28.17 14.61
C ALA A 211 -7.99 27.80 15.81
N ARG A 212 -8.88 26.83 15.65
CA ARG A 212 -9.74 26.35 16.76
C ARG A 212 -8.94 25.60 17.82
N PHE A 213 -7.90 24.85 17.44
CA PHE A 213 -6.97 24.25 18.40
C PHE A 213 -6.24 25.31 19.24
N GLU A 214 -5.67 26.33 18.58
CA GLU A 214 -4.96 27.43 19.22
C GLU A 214 -5.87 28.28 20.14
N GLU A 215 -7.17 28.36 19.85
CA GLU A 215 -8.16 29.07 20.66
C GLU A 215 -8.68 28.24 21.84
N ASN A 216 -9.10 26.99 21.59
CA ASN A 216 -9.83 26.20 22.58
C ASN A 216 -8.92 25.52 23.60
N PHE A 217 -7.73 25.04 23.23
CA PHE A 217 -6.87 24.33 24.19
C PHE A 217 -6.43 25.19 25.37
N PRO A 218 -5.88 26.42 25.16
CA PRO A 218 -5.52 27.29 26.27
C PRO A 218 -6.72 27.62 27.17
N LYS A 219 -7.88 27.87 26.55
CA LYS A 219 -9.14 28.19 27.26
C LYS A 219 -9.61 27.06 28.17
N VAL A 220 -9.62 25.82 27.67
CA VAL A 220 -10.03 24.64 28.46
C VAL A 220 -8.99 24.35 29.54
N PHE A 221 -7.70 24.42 29.20
CA PHE A 221 -6.61 24.20 30.15
C PHE A 221 -6.64 25.19 31.32
N GLU A 222 -6.79 26.49 31.03
CA GLU A 222 -6.92 27.53 32.06
C GLU A 222 -8.14 27.30 32.95
N ALA A 223 -9.27 26.93 32.37
CA ALA A 223 -10.50 26.67 33.12
C ALA A 223 -10.38 25.46 34.06
N VAL A 224 -9.78 24.36 33.59
CA VAL A 224 -9.49 23.16 34.41
C VAL A 224 -8.54 23.50 35.54
N SER A 225 -7.46 24.24 35.25
CA SER A 225 -6.46 24.67 36.23
C SER A 225 -7.08 25.58 37.30
N ASN A 226 -7.85 26.60 36.90
CA ASN A 226 -8.49 27.55 37.82
C ASN A 226 -9.57 26.88 38.69
N ALA A 227 -10.23 25.84 38.18
CA ALA A 227 -11.19 25.05 38.94
C ALA A 227 -10.53 24.08 39.93
N GLY A 228 -9.20 23.92 39.90
CA GLY A 228 -8.47 22.98 40.75
C GLY A 228 -8.74 21.51 40.42
N LEU A 229 -9.19 21.21 39.20
CA LEU A 229 -9.44 19.84 38.76
C LEU A 229 -8.11 19.16 38.41
N GLU A 230 -7.92 17.93 38.89
CA GLU A 230 -6.69 17.19 38.62
C GLU A 230 -6.66 16.64 37.19
N MET A 231 -5.66 17.09 36.42
CA MET A 231 -5.40 16.60 35.07
C MET A 231 -4.74 15.21 35.09
N ALA A 232 -5.13 14.36 34.14
CA ALA A 232 -4.58 13.01 33.96
C ALA A 232 -3.61 12.87 32.78
N GLY A 233 -3.46 13.92 31.98
CA GLY A 233 -2.62 13.86 30.78
C GLY A 233 -2.59 15.17 30.02
N MET A 234 -2.03 15.10 28.82
CA MET A 234 -1.88 16.23 27.90
C MET A 234 -3.19 16.50 27.14
N PRO A 235 -3.36 17.69 26.54
CA PRO A 235 -4.54 17.99 25.74
C PRO A 235 -4.83 16.94 24.68
N SER A 236 -6.11 16.69 24.43
CA SER A 236 -6.55 15.69 23.46
C SER A 236 -7.69 16.23 22.61
N ALA A 237 -7.83 15.69 21.40
CA ALA A 237 -9.02 15.87 20.57
C ALA A 237 -9.82 14.57 20.51
N LEU A 238 -11.14 14.68 20.68
CA LEU A 238 -12.07 13.57 20.53
C LEU A 238 -12.84 13.76 19.23
N TYR A 239 -12.51 12.99 18.20
CA TYR A 239 -13.14 13.07 16.88
C TYR A 239 -14.34 12.12 16.80
N TYR A 240 -15.51 12.65 16.49
CA TYR A 240 -16.74 11.88 16.37
C TYR A 240 -17.08 11.56 14.92
N THR A 241 -16.87 12.53 14.02
CA THR A 241 -17.13 12.35 12.59
C THR A 241 -16.16 13.19 11.74
N TRP A 242 -15.86 12.67 10.55
CA TRP A 242 -15.23 13.40 9.45
C TRP A 242 -16.22 13.42 8.28
N ASP A 243 -16.74 14.60 7.95
CA ASP A 243 -17.64 14.82 6.81
C ASP A 243 -16.82 15.37 5.65
N GLU A 244 -16.31 14.47 4.81
CA GLU A 244 -15.49 14.82 3.64
C GLU A 244 -16.28 15.65 2.63
N ALA A 245 -17.58 15.39 2.45
CA ALA A 245 -18.42 16.12 1.50
C ALA A 245 -18.56 17.60 1.90
N LYS A 246 -18.66 17.88 3.21
CA LYS A 246 -18.75 19.25 3.74
C LYS A 246 -17.40 19.83 4.15
N GLN A 247 -16.32 19.06 4.07
CA GLN A 247 -14.98 19.45 4.52
C GLN A 247 -15.00 19.93 5.98
N SER A 248 -15.68 19.18 6.85
CA SER A 248 -15.87 19.52 8.26
C SER A 248 -15.74 18.31 9.18
N THR A 249 -15.40 18.54 10.44
CA THR A 249 -15.35 17.50 11.48
C THR A 249 -16.07 17.93 12.74
N ASP A 250 -16.76 16.99 13.39
CA ASP A 250 -17.30 17.15 14.74
C ASP A 250 -16.29 16.58 15.74
N LEU A 251 -15.71 17.46 16.55
CA LEU A 251 -14.69 17.10 17.53
C LEU A 251 -14.84 17.87 18.83
N ALA A 252 -14.31 17.29 19.91
CA ALA A 252 -14.16 17.96 21.19
C ALA A 252 -12.69 18.26 21.49
N PHE A 253 -12.39 19.51 21.85
CA PHE A 253 -11.10 19.96 22.35
C PHE A 253 -11.10 19.80 23.86
N VAL A 254 -10.31 18.86 24.39
CA VAL A 254 -10.47 18.43 25.78
C VAL A 254 -9.15 18.34 26.56
N ILE A 255 -9.27 18.41 27.87
CA ILE A 255 -8.22 18.08 28.83
C ILE A 255 -8.61 16.80 29.58
N PRO A 256 -7.76 15.77 29.66
CA PRO A 256 -8.01 14.57 30.44
C PRO A 256 -8.00 14.88 31.94
N LEU A 257 -8.97 14.34 32.67
CA LEU A 257 -9.09 14.45 34.12
C LEU A 257 -8.85 13.09 34.79
N LYS A 258 -8.30 13.09 36.01
CA LYS A 258 -8.12 11.86 36.80
C LYS A 258 -9.44 11.23 37.21
N GLU A 259 -10.43 12.07 37.49
CA GLU A 259 -11.77 11.68 37.90
C GLU A 259 -12.82 12.47 37.12
N LYS A 260 -14.09 12.03 37.20
CA LYS A 260 -15.20 12.75 36.58
C LYS A 260 -15.28 14.17 37.13
N GLY A 261 -15.26 15.16 36.25
CA GLY A 261 -15.39 16.58 36.61
C GLY A 261 -16.48 17.25 35.80
N GLN A 262 -17.09 18.29 36.37
CA GLN A 262 -18.03 19.18 35.70
C GLN A 262 -17.64 20.62 35.95
N LEU A 263 -17.79 21.46 34.92
CA LEU A 263 -17.52 22.89 35.01
C LEU A 263 -18.52 23.65 34.14
N LYS A 264 -19.10 24.71 34.70
CA LYS A 264 -20.07 25.53 33.97
C LYS A 264 -19.42 26.15 32.73
N GLY A 265 -20.05 25.98 31.57
CA GLY A 265 -19.54 26.49 30.29
C GLY A 265 -18.62 25.52 29.53
N PHE A 266 -18.41 24.32 30.08
CA PHE A 266 -17.67 23.23 29.45
C PHE A 266 -18.50 21.94 29.51
N GLU A 267 -18.24 21.05 28.57
CA GLU A 267 -18.84 19.73 28.49
C GLU A 267 -17.92 18.70 29.15
N SER A 268 -18.54 17.68 29.76
CA SER A 268 -17.84 16.54 30.36
C SER A 268 -18.02 15.33 29.47
N PHE A 269 -16.92 14.65 29.15
CA PHE A 269 -16.91 13.46 28.31
C PHE A 269 -16.38 12.27 29.10
N GLU A 270 -17.02 11.13 28.92
CA GLU A 270 -16.62 9.87 29.54
C GLU A 270 -16.48 8.81 28.46
N LEU A 271 -15.30 8.19 28.42
CA LEU A 271 -15.04 7.02 27.59
C LEU A 271 -14.91 5.81 28.53
N PRO A 272 -15.77 4.79 28.41
CA PRO A 272 -15.71 3.62 29.27
C PRO A 272 -14.46 2.78 28.96
N ALA A 273 -14.05 1.95 29.93
CA ALA A 273 -13.00 0.97 29.71
C ALA A 273 -13.39 -0.04 28.62
N GLY A 274 -12.43 -0.46 27.80
CA GLY A 274 -12.67 -1.38 26.70
C GLY A 274 -11.43 -1.64 25.86
N LYS A 275 -11.56 -2.49 24.84
CA LYS A 275 -10.50 -2.72 23.86
C LYS A 275 -10.37 -1.51 22.95
N ALA A 276 -9.14 -1.16 22.60
CA ALA A 276 -8.84 -0.12 21.63
C ALA A 276 -7.60 -0.48 20.83
N LEU A 277 -7.47 0.11 19.64
CA LEU A 277 -6.21 0.17 18.91
C LEU A 277 -5.46 1.43 19.29
N LEU A 278 -4.14 1.34 19.41
CA LEU A 278 -3.23 2.43 19.70
C LEU A 278 -2.13 2.48 18.64
N VAL A 279 -1.88 3.67 18.11
CA VAL A 279 -0.67 3.98 17.34
C VAL A 279 0.06 5.15 18.01
N ASN A 280 1.37 4.99 18.18
CA ASN A 280 2.27 6.09 18.54
C ASN A 280 2.82 6.70 17.26
N PHE A 281 2.38 7.90 16.92
CA PHE A 281 2.85 8.63 15.75
C PHE A 281 3.90 9.66 16.16
N TYR A 282 5.05 9.65 15.49
CA TYR A 282 6.08 10.68 15.63
C TYR A 282 6.20 11.47 14.33
N GLY A 283 5.97 12.78 14.37
CA GLY A 283 6.08 13.61 13.18
C GLY A 283 5.21 14.87 13.17
N ASP A 284 5.30 15.58 12.05
CA ASP A 284 4.46 16.75 11.78
C ASP A 284 2.97 16.36 11.67
N TYR A 285 2.08 17.17 12.26
CA TYR A 285 0.64 16.91 12.26
C TYR A 285 0.02 16.82 10.86
N SER A 286 0.63 17.44 9.83
CA SER A 286 0.17 17.30 8.44
C SER A 286 0.25 15.86 7.91
N LYS A 287 1.04 14.99 8.57
CA LYS A 287 1.19 13.58 8.24
C LYS A 287 0.43 12.64 9.19
N ILE A 288 -0.33 13.17 10.15
CA ILE A 288 -1.07 12.34 11.12
C ILE A 288 -2.06 11.37 10.44
N GLY A 289 -2.53 11.72 9.24
CA GLY A 289 -3.37 10.84 8.40
C GLY A 289 -2.76 9.47 8.13
N ASP A 290 -1.44 9.33 8.16
CA ASP A 290 -0.76 8.04 8.03
C ASP A 290 -1.09 7.10 9.20
N ALA A 291 -1.20 7.64 10.43
CA ALA A 291 -1.58 6.88 11.62
C ALA A 291 -3.02 6.36 11.54
N HIS A 292 -3.95 7.20 11.08
CA HIS A 292 -5.34 6.80 10.82
C HIS A 292 -5.41 5.72 9.75
N THR A 293 -4.70 5.91 8.64
CA THR A 293 -4.62 4.93 7.54
C THR A 293 -4.09 3.57 8.02
N ALA A 294 -3.05 3.57 8.86
CA ALA A 294 -2.50 2.33 9.42
C ALA A 294 -3.53 1.58 10.30
N ILE A 295 -4.29 2.30 11.12
CA ILE A 295 -5.36 1.72 11.94
C ILE A 295 -6.50 1.19 11.06
N ASP A 296 -6.94 1.94 10.05
CA ASP A 296 -8.01 1.52 9.14
C ASP A 296 -7.65 0.24 8.38
N GLN A 297 -6.39 0.13 7.92
CA GLN A 297 -5.86 -1.09 7.31
C GLN A 297 -5.86 -2.27 8.28
N TYR A 298 -5.48 -2.04 9.54
CA TYR A 298 -5.50 -3.08 10.57
C TYR A 298 -6.93 -3.55 10.89
N LEU A 299 -7.87 -2.62 11.01
CA LEU A 299 -9.29 -2.92 11.23
C LEU A 299 -9.85 -3.79 10.11
N ALA A 300 -9.59 -3.41 8.85
CA ALA A 300 -10.02 -4.16 7.67
C ALA A 300 -9.40 -5.57 7.62
N ALA A 301 -8.09 -5.68 7.85
CA ALA A 301 -7.39 -6.97 7.82
C ALA A 301 -7.86 -7.95 8.91
N ASN A 302 -8.32 -7.44 10.06
CA ASN A 302 -8.76 -8.24 11.20
C ASN A 302 -10.29 -8.32 11.36
N SER A 303 -11.06 -7.78 10.39
CA SER A 303 -12.53 -7.72 10.47
C SER A 303 -13.06 -7.09 11.77
N LEU A 304 -12.37 -6.05 12.24
CA LEU A 304 -12.72 -5.29 13.44
C LEU A 304 -13.43 -3.99 13.04
N GLU A 305 -14.30 -3.50 13.93
CA GLU A 305 -14.94 -2.19 13.77
C GLU A 305 -14.58 -1.26 14.92
N ALA A 306 -14.24 -0.02 14.59
CA ALA A 306 -14.03 1.03 15.59
C ALA A 306 -15.35 1.74 15.96
N SER A 307 -15.35 2.33 17.14
CA SER A 307 -16.42 3.15 17.71
C SER A 307 -15.90 4.56 17.96
N ALA A 308 -16.80 5.53 17.85
CA ALA A 308 -16.49 6.92 18.16
C ALA A 308 -16.52 7.18 19.68
N PRO A 309 -15.75 8.16 20.19
CA PRO A 309 -14.82 9.00 19.43
C PRO A 309 -13.43 8.37 19.27
N VAL A 310 -12.76 8.69 18.16
CA VAL A 310 -11.31 8.52 18.00
C VAL A 310 -10.60 9.57 18.84
N ILE A 311 -9.48 9.20 19.45
CA ILE A 311 -8.74 10.08 20.35
C ILE A 311 -7.38 10.39 19.72
N GLU A 312 -7.07 11.67 19.54
CA GLU A 312 -5.70 12.14 19.33
C GLU A 312 -5.21 12.80 20.61
N GLU A 313 -4.17 12.24 21.23
CA GLU A 313 -3.53 12.76 22.42
C GLU A 313 -2.17 13.35 22.06
N TYR A 314 -2.04 14.67 22.21
CA TYR A 314 -0.85 15.44 21.82
C TYR A 314 0.16 15.43 22.97
N VAL A 315 1.01 14.41 23.03
CA VAL A 315 1.91 14.15 24.17
C VAL A 315 3.06 15.15 24.22
N THR A 316 3.65 15.47 23.07
CA THR A 316 4.71 16.47 22.96
C THR A 316 4.13 17.83 22.59
N ASP A 317 4.51 18.88 23.32
CA ASP A 317 4.13 20.26 22.99
C ASP A 317 5.10 20.86 21.94
N PRO A 318 4.63 21.24 20.74
CA PRO A 318 5.45 21.88 19.70
C PRO A 318 6.11 23.20 20.13
N GLN A 319 5.59 23.88 21.16
CA GLN A 319 6.24 25.09 21.70
C GLN A 319 7.49 24.74 22.50
N SER A 320 7.56 23.51 23.05
CA SER A 320 8.68 23.03 23.86
C SER A 320 9.71 22.22 23.06
N GLU A 321 9.28 21.57 21.98
CA GLU A 321 10.12 20.77 21.09
C GLU A 321 10.01 21.33 19.67
N PRO A 322 11.04 22.00 19.13
CA PRO A 322 10.96 22.61 17.81
C PRO A 322 11.11 21.62 16.64
N ASP A 323 11.64 20.41 16.87
CA ASP A 323 11.81 19.40 15.82
C ASP A 323 10.55 18.51 15.70
N PRO A 324 9.80 18.59 14.58
CA PRO A 324 8.58 17.80 14.39
C PRO A 324 8.81 16.29 14.42
N ALA A 325 10.02 15.81 14.13
CA ALA A 325 10.33 14.38 14.21
C ALA A 325 10.19 13.81 15.62
N ASN A 326 10.24 14.67 16.65
CA ASN A 326 10.12 14.29 18.06
C ASN A 326 8.71 14.52 18.63
N TRP A 327 7.76 15.00 17.82
CA TRP A 327 6.39 15.25 18.26
C TRP A 327 5.62 13.95 18.34
N LEU A 328 5.28 13.50 19.55
CA LEU A 328 4.48 12.31 19.78
C LEU A 328 2.99 12.66 19.85
N THR A 329 2.21 12.07 18.95
CA THR A 329 0.76 11.98 19.04
C THR A 329 0.36 10.52 19.24
N ARG A 330 -0.44 10.24 20.26
CA ARG A 330 -1.04 8.92 20.45
C ARG A 330 -2.45 8.90 19.87
N VAL A 331 -2.68 8.02 18.90
CA VAL A 331 -3.97 7.87 18.23
C VAL A 331 -4.64 6.61 18.74
N TYR A 332 -5.85 6.75 19.30
CA TYR A 332 -6.63 5.65 19.86
C TYR A 332 -7.94 5.46 19.11
N TYR A 333 -8.25 4.22 18.74
CA TYR A 333 -9.53 3.81 18.15
C TYR A 333 -10.21 2.81 19.08
N PRO A 334 -11.21 3.23 19.88
CA PRO A 334 -11.99 2.31 20.70
C PRO A 334 -12.71 1.29 19.81
N LEU A 335 -12.64 -0.01 20.12
CA LEU A 335 -13.30 -1.04 19.33
C LEU A 335 -14.78 -1.18 19.71
N LYS A 336 -15.64 -1.49 18.74
CA LYS A 336 -17.03 -1.89 19.00
C LYS A 336 -17.05 -3.20 19.77
N LYS A 337 -18.00 -3.31 20.70
CA LYS A 337 -18.24 -4.51 21.50
C LYS A 337 -19.00 -5.58 20.74
#